data_AF-A0A0A9CF32-F1
#
_entry.id   AF-A0A0A9CF32-F1
#
_cell.length_a   1.000
_cell.length_b   1.000
_cell.length_c   1.000
_cell.angle_alpha   90.00
_cell.angle_beta   90.00
_cell.angle_gamma   90.00
#
_symmetry.space_group_name_H-M   'P 1'
#
loop_
_entity.id
_entity.type
_entity.pdbx_description
1 polymer ?
#
loop_
_entity_poly.entity_id
_entity_poly.type
_entity_poly.pdbx_seq_one_letter_code
_entity_poly.pdbx_strand_id
1 'polypeptide(L)'
;MTHGSKSHRQLGSIGAGTTPGRVYKGKKMPGRMGGTKTKIRKLKIVKIDNDLQVLMIKGAVPGKPGNLLRIAPAKIVGKNIPKN
;
A
#
# COMPACT_ATOMS: atom_id res chain seq x y z
N MET A 1 12.57 -26.57 5.10
CA MET A 1 11.36 -27.35 5.47
C MET A 1 11.70 -28.79 5.79
N THR A 2 12.75 -29.35 5.18
CA THR A 2 13.33 -30.64 5.57
C THR A 2 14.47 -30.41 6.60
N HIS A 3 15.47 -31.29 6.70
CA HIS A 3 16.13 -31.52 7.98
C HIS A 3 17.04 -30.38 8.50
N GLY A 4 17.04 -30.24 9.84
CA GLY A 4 18.00 -29.47 10.65
C GLY A 4 17.49 -28.12 11.16
N SER A 5 16.53 -27.50 10.48
CA SER A 5 16.00 -26.18 10.89
C SER A 5 14.70 -26.31 11.69
N LYS A 6 14.63 -25.61 12.83
CA LYS A 6 13.42 -25.43 13.63
C LYS A 6 12.63 -24.17 13.27
N SER A 7 13.16 -23.36 12.34
CA SER A 7 12.63 -22.04 11.99
C SER A 7 12.37 -21.95 10.49
N HIS A 8 11.10 -21.74 10.12
CA HIS A 8 10.70 -21.72 8.70
C HIS A 8 10.04 -20.40 8.30
N ARG A 9 9.12 -19.91 9.14
CA ARG A 9 8.39 -18.64 8.91
C ARG A 9 8.53 -17.69 10.10
N GLN A 10 9.53 -17.90 10.96
CA GLN A 10 9.79 -16.97 12.06
C GLN A 10 10.55 -15.74 11.54
N LEU A 11 10.54 -14.67 12.35
CA LEU A 11 11.26 -13.43 12.01
C LEU A 11 12.78 -13.56 12.10
N GLY A 12 13.28 -14.51 12.91
CA GLY A 12 14.68 -14.58 13.30
C GLY A 12 15.04 -13.50 14.33
N SER A 13 16.31 -13.10 14.38
CA SER A 13 16.79 -12.10 15.33
C SER A 13 16.19 -10.71 15.09
N ILE A 14 15.79 -10.04 16.17
CA ILE A 14 15.13 -8.72 16.14
C ILE A 14 16.07 -7.55 16.48
N GLY A 15 17.32 -7.83 16.86
CA GLY A 15 18.31 -6.81 17.24
C GLY A 15 19.72 -7.38 17.43
N ALA A 16 20.70 -6.49 17.58
CA ALA A 16 22.04 -6.87 18.03
C ALA A 16 22.05 -7.11 19.56
N GLY A 17 23.04 -7.84 20.05
CA GLY A 17 23.19 -8.21 21.47
C GLY A 17 23.55 -7.04 22.38
N THR A 18 24.77 -7.02 22.91
CA THR A 18 25.20 -6.09 23.97
C THR A 18 25.02 -4.61 23.62
N THR A 19 25.40 -4.20 22.41
CA THR A 19 25.21 -2.82 21.93
C THR A 19 24.34 -2.88 20.67
N PRO A 20 23.16 -2.24 20.61
CA PRO A 20 22.61 -1.20 21.51
C PRO A 20 21.78 -1.72 22.70
N GLY A 21 21.72 -3.04 22.97
CA GLY A 21 20.99 -3.60 24.11
C GLY A 21 19.46 -3.41 24.05
N ARG A 22 18.92 -2.98 22.91
CA ARG A 22 17.49 -2.72 22.71
C ARG A 22 17.08 -2.94 21.26
N VAL A 23 15.79 -3.13 21.04
CA VAL A 23 15.21 -3.16 19.69
C VAL A 23 15.03 -1.73 19.17
N TYR A 24 15.36 -1.50 17.88
CA TYR A 24 15.13 -0.21 17.24
C TYR A 24 13.64 0.08 17.04
N LYS A 25 13.22 1.33 17.28
CA LYS A 25 11.85 1.78 16.99
C LYS A 25 11.55 1.64 15.49
N GLY A 26 10.35 1.17 15.14
CA GLY A 26 9.96 0.93 13.74
C GLY A 26 10.53 -0.35 13.12
N LYS A 27 11.21 -1.21 13.90
CA LYS A 27 11.60 -2.55 13.42
C LYS A 27 10.35 -3.30 12.93
N LYS A 28 10.40 -3.82 11.70
CA LYS A 28 9.30 -4.58 11.10
C LYS A 28 8.97 -5.79 11.96
N MET A 29 7.74 -5.85 12.46
CA MET A 29 7.20 -6.92 13.30
C MET A 29 5.78 -7.26 12.81
N PRO A 30 5.24 -8.44 13.15
CA PRO A 30 3.86 -8.79 12.82
C PRO A 30 2.88 -7.78 13.41
N GLY A 31 1.78 -7.54 12.70
CA GLY A 31 0.75 -6.60 13.12
C GLY A 31 -0.42 -6.60 12.14
N ARG A 32 -1.36 -5.67 12.34
CA ARG A 32 -2.53 -5.53 11.47
C ARG A 32 -2.08 -5.10 10.06
N MET A 33 -2.47 -5.87 9.05
CA MET A 33 -2.24 -5.57 7.64
C MET A 33 -3.55 -5.16 6.96
N GLY A 34 -3.50 -4.14 6.09
CA GLY A 34 -4.65 -3.69 5.30
C GLY A 34 -5.66 -2.85 6.10
N GLY A 35 -6.79 -2.53 5.44
CA GLY A 35 -7.82 -1.66 6.02
C GLY A 35 -7.40 -0.19 6.17
N THR A 36 -6.32 0.21 5.49
CA THR A 36 -5.81 1.59 5.51
C THR A 36 -6.11 2.31 4.21
N LYS A 37 -6.17 3.64 4.27
CA LYS A 37 -6.39 4.48 3.10
C LYS A 37 -5.19 4.41 2.16
N THR A 38 -5.41 3.97 0.94
CA THR A 38 -4.39 3.91 -0.12
C THR A 38 -4.77 4.79 -1.31
N LYS A 39 -3.77 5.17 -2.11
CA LYS A 39 -3.98 5.98 -3.32
C LYS A 39 -3.19 5.38 -4.48
N ILE A 40 -3.89 4.94 -5.51
CA ILE A 40 -3.29 4.55 -6.79
C ILE A 40 -3.23 5.80 -7.68
N ARG A 41 -2.06 6.08 -8.25
CA ARG A 41 -1.80 7.32 -9.00
C ARG A 41 -1.75 7.03 -10.50
N LYS A 42 -2.08 8.05 -11.30
CA LYS A 42 -1.94 8.06 -12.77
C LYS A 42 -2.71 6.94 -13.49
N LEU A 43 -3.90 6.59 -13.01
CA LEU A 43 -4.82 5.72 -13.74
C LEU A 43 -5.41 6.46 -14.94
N LYS A 44 -5.72 5.72 -16.01
CA LYS A 44 -6.34 6.26 -17.24
C LYS A 44 -7.83 5.97 -17.25
N ILE A 45 -8.63 6.95 -17.66
CA ILE A 45 -10.05 6.76 -17.94
C ILE A 45 -10.16 6.16 -19.35
N VAL A 46 -10.95 5.09 -19.49
CA VAL A 46 -11.16 4.40 -20.77
C VAL A 46 -12.44 4.87 -21.44
N LYS A 47 -13.53 4.94 -20.68
CA LYS A 47 -14.84 5.36 -21.17
C LYS A 47 -15.60 6.07 -20.05
N ILE A 48 -16.39 7.06 -20.43
CA ILE A 48 -17.40 7.70 -19.60
C ILE A 48 -18.73 7.37 -20.25
N ASP A 49 -19.65 6.79 -19.47
CA ASP A 49 -20.99 6.46 -19.94
C ASP A 49 -21.99 7.32 -19.15
N ASN A 50 -22.54 8.34 -19.82
CA ASN A 50 -23.41 9.32 -19.16
C ASN A 50 -24.83 8.78 -18.96
N ASP A 51 -25.26 7.82 -19.79
CA ASP A 51 -26.60 7.23 -19.70
C ASP A 51 -26.72 6.36 -18.45
N LEU A 52 -25.67 5.57 -18.16
CA LEU A 52 -25.59 4.73 -16.97
C LEU A 52 -24.95 5.45 -15.76
N GLN A 53 -24.45 6.68 -15.94
CA GLN A 53 -23.69 7.44 -14.95
C GLN A 53 -22.48 6.66 -14.38
N VAL A 54 -21.77 5.92 -15.23
CA VAL A 54 -20.61 5.12 -14.83
C VAL A 54 -19.31 5.58 -15.46
N LEU A 55 -18.21 5.39 -14.73
CA LEU A 55 -16.85 5.72 -15.15
C LEU A 55 -16.00 4.44 -15.22
N MET A 56 -15.46 4.16 -16.41
CA MET A 56 -14.57 3.00 -16.62
C MET A 56 -13.11 3.42 -16.55
N ILE A 57 -12.37 2.84 -15.61
CA ILE A 57 -10.96 3.14 -15.35
C ILE A 57 -10.09 1.93 -15.71
N LYS A 58 -8.96 2.18 -16.40
CA LYS A 58 -7.98 1.13 -16.71
C LYS A 58 -7.16 0.77 -15.48
N GLY A 59 -7.29 -0.47 -15.01
CA GLY A 59 -6.48 -1.05 -13.92
C GLY A 59 -7.29 -1.34 -12.66
N ALA A 60 -6.59 -1.66 -11.57
CA ALA A 60 -7.20 -2.02 -10.29
C ALA A 60 -7.46 -0.80 -9.39
N VAL A 61 -8.49 -0.91 -8.55
CA VAL A 61 -8.84 0.06 -7.49
C VAL A 61 -8.83 -0.64 -6.12
N PRO A 62 -8.56 0.07 -5.01
CA PRO A 62 -8.45 -0.56 -3.70
C PRO A 62 -9.82 -0.94 -3.11
N GLY A 63 -9.90 -2.15 -2.56
CA GLY A 63 -11.09 -2.67 -1.90
C GLY A 63 -11.96 -3.56 -2.79
N LYS A 64 -13.05 -4.05 -2.21
CA LYS A 64 -14.06 -4.87 -2.90
C LYS A 64 -15.17 -3.96 -3.47
N PRO A 65 -16.05 -4.46 -4.37
CA PRO A 65 -17.21 -3.72 -4.85
C PRO A 65 -18.05 -3.15 -3.70
N GLY A 66 -18.63 -1.96 -3.89
CA GLY A 66 -19.40 -1.24 -2.86
C GLY A 66 -18.56 -0.35 -1.92
N ASN A 67 -17.22 -0.33 -2.07
CA ASN A 67 -16.36 0.53 -1.28
C ASN A 67 -16.40 2.00 -1.76
N LEU A 68 -16.29 2.94 -0.82
CA LEU A 68 -16.23 4.37 -1.13
C LEU A 68 -14.85 4.75 -1.67
N LEU A 69 -14.81 5.37 -2.84
CA LEU A 69 -13.59 5.83 -3.49
C LEU A 69 -13.58 7.35 -3.63
N ARG A 70 -12.40 7.95 -3.46
CA ARG A 70 -12.15 9.37 -3.79
C ARG A 70 -11.35 9.47 -5.08
N ILE A 71 -11.98 9.97 -6.13
CA ILE A 71 -11.35 10.21 -7.44
C ILE A 71 -10.99 11.69 -7.55
N ALA A 72 -9.78 11.99 -8.00
CA ALA A 72 -9.31 13.36 -8.18
C ALA A 72 -8.30 13.41 -9.35
N PRO A 73 -8.14 14.57 -10.02
CA PRO A 73 -7.11 14.76 -11.02
C PRO A 73 -5.72 14.39 -10.50
N ALA A 74 -4.91 13.77 -11.36
CA ALA A 74 -3.61 13.27 -10.98
C ALA A 74 -2.66 14.43 -10.62
N LYS A 75 -2.18 14.41 -9.37
CA LYS A 75 -1.20 15.37 -8.84
C LYS A 75 0.22 15.06 -9.34
N ILE A 76 0.82 15.97 -10.11
CA ILE A 76 2.16 15.93 -10.69
C ILE A 76 2.95 17.16 -10.21
N VAL A 77 3.95 16.92 -9.36
CA VAL A 77 4.82 17.95 -8.79
C VAL A 77 5.56 18.68 -9.90
N GLY A 78 5.58 20.02 -9.84
CA GLY A 78 6.23 20.87 -10.84
C GLY A 78 5.44 21.07 -12.13
N LYS A 79 4.24 20.46 -12.28
CA LYS A 79 3.31 20.75 -13.38
C LYS A 79 2.01 21.37 -12.87
N ASN A 80 1.29 20.65 -12.01
CA ASN A 80 -0.01 21.09 -11.49
C ASN A 80 -0.02 21.26 -9.96
N ILE A 81 1.15 21.15 -9.32
CA ILE A 81 1.39 21.47 -7.91
C ILE A 81 2.72 22.20 -7.81
N PRO A 82 2.84 23.21 -6.93
CA PRO A 82 4.12 23.83 -6.61
C PRO A 82 5.18 22.78 -6.21
N LYS A 83 6.45 23.11 -6.45
CA LYS A 83 7.57 22.22 -6.09
C LYS A 83 7.78 22.11 -4.57
N ASN A 84 7.21 23.05 -3.83
CA ASN A 84 7.25 23.14 -2.37
C ASN A 84 5.82 23.06 -1.83
#